data_AF-A0A554SG86-F1
#
_entry.id   AF-A0A554SG86-F1
#
_cell.length_a   1.000
_cell.length_b   1.000
_cell.length_c   1.000
_cell.angle_alpha   90.00
_cell.angle_beta   90.00
_cell.angle_gamma   90.00
#
_symmetry.space_group_name_H-M   'P 1'
#
loop_
_entity.id
_entity.type
_entity.pdbx_description
1 polymer ?
#
loop_
_entity_poly.entity_id
_entity_poly.type
_entity_poly.pdbx_seq_one_letter_code
_entity_poly.pdbx_strand_id
1 'polypeptide(L)'
;MSRFPVAADQDIVVRVRDPEAVCFDFLIGDPARAGRGLGGAMIAEFCRQVLVVEYPDAPRFLAAPDARNHRSLGALRKAGFEQGWWIQPEAADYAEVTCTAPRGKFGPDGSTLGP
;
A
#
# COMPACT_ATOMS: atom_id res chain seq x y z
N MET A 1 20.03 3.52 2.58
CA MET A 1 18.59 3.82 2.55
C MET A 1 18.10 3.81 3.98
N SER A 2 17.58 4.94 4.46
CA SER A 2 17.03 5.07 5.82
C SER A 2 15.74 4.25 5.92
N ARG A 3 15.63 3.40 6.93
CA ARG A 3 14.44 2.57 7.23
C ARG A 3 13.59 3.30 8.26
N PHE A 4 12.28 3.39 8.01
CA PHE A 4 11.32 3.95 8.94
C PHE A 4 10.31 2.86 9.31
N PRO A 5 10.61 2.01 10.32
CA PRO A 5 9.66 0.98 10.73
C PRO A 5 8.38 1.64 11.25
N VAL A 6 7.22 1.06 10.96
CA VAL A 6 5.92 1.55 11.49
C VAL A 6 6.00 1.69 13.01
N ALA A 7 6.63 0.73 13.69
CA ALA A 7 6.90 0.76 15.13
C ALA A 7 7.64 2.02 15.64
N ALA A 8 8.38 2.73 14.80
CA ALA A 8 9.10 3.96 15.19
C ALA A 8 8.22 5.22 15.17
N ASP A 9 6.98 5.13 14.68
CA ASP A 9 6.03 6.24 14.66
C ASP A 9 4.74 5.83 15.37
N GLN A 10 4.55 6.35 16.59
CA GLN A 10 3.40 5.98 17.44
C GLN A 10 2.06 6.31 16.80
N ASP A 11 2.01 7.37 15.99
CA ASP A 11 0.82 7.73 15.24
C ASP A 11 0.53 6.65 14.20
N ILE A 12 1.54 6.20 13.45
CA ILE A 12 1.36 5.14 12.45
C ILE A 12 1.02 3.80 13.12
N VAL A 13 1.64 3.43 14.26
CA VAL A 13 1.32 2.18 14.99
C VAL A 13 -0.14 2.15 15.42
N VAL A 14 -0.64 3.22 16.03
CA VAL A 14 -2.05 3.31 16.48
C VAL A 14 -3.00 3.26 15.28
N ARG A 15 -2.61 3.92 14.18
CA ARG A 15 -3.40 4.02 12.95
C ARG A 15 -3.50 2.69 12.21
N VAL A 16 -2.41 1.93 12.15
CA VAL A 16 -2.30 0.69 11.38
C VAL A 16 -2.70 -0.54 12.20
N ARG A 17 -2.62 -0.47 13.54
CA ARG A 17 -2.87 -1.58 14.48
C ARG A 17 -2.08 -2.87 14.14
N ASP A 18 -0.94 -2.71 13.48
CA ASP A 18 0.00 -3.78 13.18
C ASP A 18 1.40 -3.17 13.06
N PRO A 19 2.22 -3.25 14.13
CA PRO A 19 3.54 -2.65 14.15
C PRO A 19 4.54 -3.34 13.20
N GLU A 20 4.24 -4.57 12.77
CA GLU A 20 5.10 -5.36 11.88
C GLU A 20 4.77 -5.15 10.40
N ALA A 21 3.67 -4.45 10.09
CA ALA A 21 3.31 -4.11 8.73
C ALA A 21 4.34 -3.16 8.09
N VAL A 22 4.49 -3.27 6.77
CA VAL A 22 5.30 -2.34 5.99
C VAL A 22 4.39 -1.40 5.22
N CYS A 23 4.56 -0.10 5.48
CA CYS A 23 3.87 0.96 4.75
C CYS A 23 4.68 1.37 3.50
N PHE A 24 4.00 1.74 2.43
CA PHE A 24 4.61 2.31 1.25
C PHE A 24 3.70 3.35 0.59
N ASP A 25 4.33 4.30 -0.09
CA ASP A 25 3.67 5.29 -0.93
C ASP A 25 4.02 5.08 -2.40
N PHE A 26 3.17 5.55 -3.29
CA PHE A 26 3.35 5.40 -4.72
C PHE A 26 2.82 6.61 -5.49
N LEU A 27 3.46 6.89 -6.63
CA LEU A 27 3.05 7.96 -7.54
C LEU A 27 3.34 7.57 -8.99
N ILE A 28 2.59 8.16 -9.92
CA ILE A 28 2.92 8.16 -11.35
C ILE A 28 3.25 9.60 -11.71
N GLY A 29 4.52 9.87 -12.04
CA GLY A 29 4.99 11.24 -12.31
C GLY A 29 4.52 11.80 -13.66
N ASP A 30 4.19 10.95 -14.63
CA ASP A 30 3.69 11.35 -15.94
C ASP A 30 2.15 11.28 -15.99
N PRO A 31 1.44 12.41 -16.05
CA PRO A 31 -0.02 12.44 -16.10
C PRO A 31 -0.61 11.66 -17.29
N ALA A 32 0.10 11.56 -18.41
CA ALA A 32 -0.35 10.83 -19.59
C ALA A 32 -0.38 9.30 -19.38
N ARG A 33 0.28 8.81 -18.33
CA ARG A 33 0.31 7.39 -17.95
C ARG A 33 -0.70 7.04 -16.85
N ALA A 34 -1.34 8.04 -16.23
CA ALA A 34 -2.36 7.81 -15.22
C ALA A 34 -3.67 7.28 -15.85
N GLY A 35 -4.45 6.51 -15.07
CA GLY A 35 -5.78 6.03 -15.49
C GLY A 35 -5.79 4.87 -16.50
N ARG A 36 -4.63 4.38 -16.95
CA ARG A 36 -4.50 3.33 -17.98
C ARG A 36 -4.24 1.92 -17.41
N GLY A 37 -4.56 1.69 -16.14
CA GLY A 37 -4.31 0.42 -15.45
C GLY A 37 -2.88 0.24 -14.89
N LEU A 38 -1.93 1.09 -15.30
CA LEU A 38 -0.52 1.02 -14.87
C LEU A 38 -0.34 1.00 -13.35
N GLY A 39 -1.09 1.82 -12.61
CA GLY A 39 -0.92 1.94 -11.16
C GLY A 39 -1.13 0.64 -10.40
N GLY A 40 -2.15 -0.16 -10.76
CA GLY A 40 -2.40 -1.44 -10.09
C GLY A 40 -1.30 -2.46 -10.38
N ALA A 41 -0.85 -2.55 -11.63
CA ALA A 41 0.26 -3.42 -12.02
C ALA A 41 1.57 -3.00 -11.33
N MET A 42 1.87 -1.70 -11.31
CA MET A 42 3.05 -1.15 -10.63
C MET A 42 3.06 -1.48 -9.13
N ILE A 43 1.93 -1.32 -8.44
CA ILE A 43 1.81 -1.65 -7.01
C ILE A 43 2.04 -3.15 -6.78
N ALA A 44 1.39 -4.01 -7.57
CA ALA A 44 1.54 -5.45 -7.44
C ALA A 44 2.98 -5.92 -7.71
N GLU A 45 3.63 -5.34 -8.71
CA GLU A 45 5.04 -5.61 -9.04
C GLU A 45 5.97 -5.16 -7.93
N PHE A 46 5.77 -3.95 -7.40
CA PHE A 46 6.56 -3.42 -6.31
C PHE A 46 6.43 -4.29 -5.04
N CYS A 47 5.23 -4.73 -4.70
CA CYS A 47 5.02 -5.63 -3.56
C CYS A 47 5.80 -6.94 -3.73
N ARG A 48 5.73 -7.56 -4.91
CA ARG A 48 6.34 -8.87 -5.17
C ARG A 48 7.85 -8.81 -5.36
N GLN A 49 8.35 -7.83 -6.10
CA GLN A 49 9.79 -7.74 -6.41
C GLN A 49 10.58 -7.05 -5.31
N VAL A 50 9.97 -6.11 -4.58
CA VAL A 50 10.68 -5.30 -3.58
C VAL A 50 10.23 -5.68 -2.19
N LEU A 51 8.95 -5.47 -1.84
CA LEU A 51 8.53 -5.60 -0.44
C LEU A 51 8.63 -7.05 0.08
N VAL A 52 8.29 -8.04 -0.74
CA VAL A 52 8.42 -9.46 -0.39
C VAL A 52 9.89 -9.84 -0.13
N VAL A 53 10.83 -9.29 -0.89
CA VAL A 53 12.27 -9.62 -0.79
C VAL A 53 12.92 -8.87 0.37
N GLU A 54 12.68 -7.56 0.47
CA GLU A 54 13.32 -6.68 1.45
C GLU A 54 12.75 -6.83 2.87
N TYR A 55 11.49 -7.26 2.99
CA TYR A 55 10.79 -7.39 4.27
C TYR A 55 10.21 -8.80 4.45
N PRO A 56 11.06 -9.83 4.63
CA PRO A 56 10.63 -11.22 4.72
C PRO A 56 9.61 -11.48 5.84
N ASP A 57 9.74 -10.76 6.95
CA ASP A 57 8.94 -10.96 8.15
C ASP A 57 7.65 -10.12 8.18
N ALA A 58 7.44 -9.23 7.21
CA ALA A 58 6.25 -8.38 7.17
C ALA A 58 4.99 -9.25 6.89
N PRO A 59 4.00 -9.29 7.81
CA PRO A 59 2.81 -10.13 7.62
C PRO A 59 1.89 -9.58 6.53
N ARG A 60 1.90 -8.26 6.32
CA ARG A 60 1.08 -7.55 5.35
C ARG A 60 1.72 -6.23 4.92
N PHE A 61 1.25 -5.72 3.79
CA PHE A 61 1.63 -4.41 3.27
C PHE A 61 0.47 -3.43 3.44
N LEU A 62 0.81 -2.15 3.61
CA LEU A 62 -0.15 -1.07 3.83
C LEU A 62 0.15 0.14 2.96
N ALA A 63 -0.90 0.79 2.48
CA ALA A 63 -0.86 2.16 1.98
C ALA A 63 -1.99 2.97 2.64
N ALA A 64 -1.78 4.27 2.86
CA ALA A 64 -2.75 5.16 3.50
C ALA A 64 -3.08 6.39 2.62
N PRO A 65 -3.66 6.21 1.41
CA PRO A 65 -4.00 7.34 0.56
C PRO A 65 -5.12 8.21 1.15
N ASP A 66 -5.17 9.47 0.72
CA ASP A 66 -6.32 10.36 0.91
C ASP A 66 -7.63 9.66 0.47
N ALA A 67 -8.64 9.68 1.34
CA ALA A 67 -9.96 9.09 1.14
C ALA A 67 -10.69 9.60 -0.12
N ARG A 68 -10.35 10.81 -0.57
CA ARG A 68 -10.89 11.46 -1.78
C ARG A 68 -10.19 10.98 -3.04
N ASN A 69 -9.03 10.33 -2.92
CA ASN A 69 -8.25 9.86 -4.07
C ASN A 69 -8.77 8.52 -4.61
N HIS A 70 -9.93 8.57 -5.27
CA HIS A 70 -10.58 7.39 -5.86
C HIS A 70 -9.71 6.65 -6.89
N ARG A 71 -8.75 7.34 -7.52
CA ARG A 71 -7.81 6.72 -8.47
C ARG A 71 -6.82 5.80 -7.74
N SER A 72 -6.22 6.28 -6.66
CA SER A 72 -5.33 5.45 -5.82
C SER A 72 -6.09 4.30 -5.17
N LEU A 73 -7.29 4.56 -4.62
CA LEU A 73 -8.14 3.51 -4.05
C LEU A 73 -8.50 2.44 -5.10
N GLY A 74 -8.81 2.85 -6.33
CA GLY A 74 -9.07 1.93 -7.44
C GLY A 74 -7.83 1.13 -7.86
N ALA A 75 -6.65 1.72 -7.84
CA ALA A 75 -5.39 1.05 -8.15
C ALA A 75 -5.02 0.01 -7.07
N LEU A 76 -5.13 0.37 -5.80
CA LEU A 76 -4.90 -0.51 -4.65
C LEU A 76 -5.85 -1.70 -4.65
N ARG A 77 -7.15 -1.45 -4.88
CA ARG A 77 -8.14 -2.53 -5.01
C ARG A 77 -7.80 -3.50 -6.13
N LYS A 78 -7.36 -2.99 -7.30
CA LYS A 78 -6.93 -3.83 -8.43
C LYS A 78 -5.66 -4.63 -8.13
N ALA A 79 -4.75 -4.07 -7.33
CA ALA A 79 -3.58 -4.76 -6.84
C ALA A 79 -3.91 -5.76 -5.71
N GLY A 80 -5.16 -5.80 -5.25
CA GLY A 80 -5.64 -6.76 -4.27
C GLY A 80 -5.62 -6.30 -2.82
N PHE A 81 -5.50 -5.00 -2.58
CA PHE A 81 -5.65 -4.38 -1.26
C PHE A 81 -7.11 -4.15 -0.92
N GLU A 82 -7.41 -4.22 0.38
CA GLU A 82 -8.73 -3.98 0.96
C GLU A 82 -8.69 -2.73 1.83
N GLN A 83 -9.74 -1.91 1.73
CA GLN A 83 -9.90 -0.73 2.57
C GLN A 83 -10.30 -1.12 3.98
N GLY A 84 -9.74 -0.43 4.96
CA GLY A 84 -10.06 -0.54 6.37
C GLY A 84 -10.47 0.80 6.96
N TRP A 85 -9.77 1.22 7.99
CA TRP A 85 -10.09 2.39 8.79
C TRP A 85 -9.82 3.70 8.06
N TRP A 86 -10.74 4.65 8.29
CA TRP A 86 -10.59 6.05 7.94
C TRP A 86 -9.97 6.76 9.12
N ILE A 87 -8.95 7.57 8.83
CA ILE A 87 -8.10 8.19 9.83
C ILE A 87 -7.98 9.64 9.45
N GLN A 88 -8.23 10.55 10.39
CA GLN A 88 -7.94 11.97 10.22
C GLN A 88 -6.63 12.27 10.96
N PRO A 89 -5.49 12.40 10.27
CA PRO A 89 -4.26 12.87 10.91
C PRO A 89 -4.46 14.31 11.40
N GLU A 90 -3.98 14.61 12.60
CA GLU A 90 -4.08 15.96 13.17
C GLU A 90 -3.34 17.00 12.30
N ALA A 91 -2.26 16.57 11.65
CA ALA A 91 -1.43 17.41 10.77
C ALA A 91 -1.95 17.51 9.32
N ALA A 92 -3.08 16.88 8.98
CA ALA A 92 -3.59 16.85 7.61
C ALA A 92 -5.02 17.39 7.53
N ASP A 93 -5.29 18.16 6.47
CA ASP A 93 -6.64 18.64 6.13
C ASP A 93 -7.48 17.59 5.39
N TYR A 94 -7.04 16.33 5.39
CA TYR A 94 -7.68 15.23 4.68
C TYR A 94 -7.65 13.95 5.50
N ALA A 95 -8.70 13.14 5.33
CA ALA A 95 -8.75 11.81 5.89
C ALA A 95 -7.97 10.85 5.00
N GLU A 96 -7.22 9.95 5.60
CA GLU A 96 -6.58 8.81 4.96
C GLU A 96 -7.43 7.55 5.14
N VAL A 97 -7.31 6.60 4.22
CA VAL A 97 -7.93 5.27 4.36
C VAL A 97 -6.84 4.22 4.34
N THR A 98 -6.73 3.44 5.42
CA THR A 98 -5.81 2.30 5.45
C THR A 98 -6.24 1.28 4.41
N CYS A 99 -5.31 0.89 3.55
CA CYS A 99 -5.50 -0.15 2.54
C CYS A 99 -4.47 -1.24 2.80
N THR A 100 -4.90 -2.48 3.01
CA THR A 100 -3.99 -3.58 3.39
C THR A 100 -4.11 -4.81 2.49
N ALA A 101 -3.01 -5.54 2.33
CA ALA A 101 -2.99 -6.83 1.65
C ALA A 101 -2.01 -7.79 2.35
N PRO A 102 -2.38 -9.06 2.58
CA PRO A 102 -1.49 -10.04 3.19
C PRO A 102 -0.30 -10.33 2.27
N ARG A 103 0.90 -10.51 2.84
CA ARG A 103 2.13 -10.82 2.10
C ARG A 103 1.95 -12.01 1.15
N GLY A 104 1.24 -13.05 1.60
CA GLY A 104 0.99 -14.27 0.82
C GLY A 104 0.35 -14.04 -0.55
N LYS A 105 -0.35 -12.91 -0.74
CA LYS A 105 -0.94 -12.53 -2.04
C LYS A 105 0.10 -12.22 -3.12
N PHE A 106 1.31 -11.84 -2.70
CA PHE A 106 2.40 -11.42 -3.59
C PHE A 106 3.55 -12.44 -3.63
N GLY A 107 3.37 -13.60 -3.00
CA GLY A 107 4.31 -14.71 -3.08
C GLY A 107 4.35 -15.36 -4.47
N PRO A 108 5.28 -16.30 -4.71
CA PRO A 108 5.46 -16.96 -6.01
C PRO A 108 4.19 -17.63 -6.54
N ASP A 109 3.27 -18.05 -5.67
CA ASP A 109 2.01 -18.71 -6.03
C ASP A 109 0.85 -17.73 -6.33
N GLY A 110 1.03 -16.42 -6.07
CA GLY A 110 0.01 -15.38 -6.30
C GLY A 110 -0.13 -14.91 -7.75
N SER A 111 0.61 -15.53 -8.68
CA SER A 111 0.60 -15.23 -10.11
C SER A 111 -0.65 -15.82 -10.79
N THR A 112 -1.81 -15.22 -10.55
CA THR A 112 -2.93 -15.26 -11.50
C THR A 112 -3.09 -13.89 -12.14
N LEU A 113 -2.08 -13.47 -12.89
CA LEU A 113 -2.32 -12.64 -14.06
C LEU A 113 -2.57 -13.63 -15.21
N GLY A 114 -3.85 -13.94 -15.44
CA GLY A 114 -4.29 -14.63 -16.65
C GLY A 114 -3.99 -13.80 -17.90
N PRO A 115 -3.98 -14.44 -19.08
CA PRO A 115 -3.54 -13.88 -20.36
C PRO A 115 -4.31 -12.63 -20.80
#